data_AF-A0A7S3ZBR4-F1
#
_entry.id   AF-A0A7S3ZBR4-F1
#
_cell.length_a   1.000
_cell.length_b   1.000
_cell.length_c   1.000
_cell.angle_alpha   90.00
_cell.angle_beta   90.00
_cell.angle_gamma   90.00
#
_symmetry.space_group_name_H-M   'P 1'
#
loop_
_entity.id
_entity.type
_entity.pdbx_description
1 polymer ?
#
loop_
_entity_poly.entity_id
_entity_poly.type
_entity_poly.pdbx_seq_one_letter_code
_entity_poly.pdbx_strand_id
1 'polypeptide(L)'
;HLMAWTGPTKPCRIVLPKLNVHHHHLNYHHQNPPFLPLRSQSFFEPPAKLQHRPTVANASPSPSSPPPSSSSSSLTSWTSRLASYKPNGRLVVIMFIAGALLGPFLDNYHGQFDTLRYSKGAFELQMQGMSILKSAYWVPFLFGVAGVLISQLYDLFDKVLDTEMTKRKPTPWKILYGISAFAAQYYLSGYLDKMGIDTPVIHLTLAVLALVGFRYFDGSIAGFVTSLATAVGGPAIEIALINLAQAYSYTNADIWGVDSWIPWVYFLGGPAVGNLGRGIANSVLKDDDDAM
;
A
#
# COMPACT_ATOMS: atom_id res chain seq x y z
N HIS A 1 48.77 36.82 -36.61
CA HIS A 1 48.38 36.16 -37.87
C HIS A 1 47.19 35.25 -37.58
N LEU A 2 46.04 35.55 -38.22
CA LEU A 2 44.97 34.64 -38.69
C LEU A 2 44.30 33.70 -37.66
N MET A 3 42.99 33.48 -37.63
CA MET A 3 41.80 34.12 -38.21
C MET A 3 40.61 33.40 -37.56
N ALA A 4 39.59 34.15 -37.13
CA ALA A 4 38.31 33.60 -36.71
C ALA A 4 37.55 33.03 -37.91
N TRP A 5 36.97 31.85 -37.76
CA TRP A 5 36.11 31.22 -38.77
C TRP A 5 34.66 31.28 -38.29
N THR A 6 33.88 32.19 -38.87
CA THR A 6 32.43 32.29 -38.70
C THR A 6 31.76 31.76 -39.97
N GLY A 7 31.23 30.54 -39.93
CA GLY A 7 30.41 29.95 -40.98
C GLY A 7 28.92 29.92 -40.58
N PRO A 8 27.98 30.18 -41.50
CA PRO A 8 26.55 30.19 -41.20
C PRO A 8 25.95 28.78 -41.17
N THR A 9 25.30 28.41 -40.06
CA THR A 9 24.53 27.17 -39.94
C THR A 9 23.17 27.33 -40.64
N LYS A 10 22.93 26.54 -41.70
CA LYS A 10 21.61 26.41 -42.34
C LYS A 10 20.68 25.54 -41.46
N PRO A 11 19.39 25.86 -41.35
CA PRO A 11 18.45 25.04 -40.59
C PRO A 11 18.12 23.74 -41.34
N CYS A 12 18.31 22.61 -40.66
CA CYS A 12 17.94 21.28 -41.14
C CYS A 12 16.41 21.15 -41.09
N ARG A 13 15.77 21.06 -42.26
CA ARG A 13 14.32 20.89 -42.39
C ARG A 13 14.01 19.39 -42.37
N ILE A 14 13.58 18.87 -41.22
CA ILE A 14 13.10 17.49 -41.10
C ILE A 14 11.74 17.40 -41.78
N VAL A 15 11.66 16.66 -42.88
CA VAL A 15 10.40 16.31 -43.56
C VAL A 15 9.91 15.00 -42.96
N LEU A 16 8.82 15.06 -42.19
CA LEU A 16 8.15 13.87 -41.67
C LEU A 16 7.32 13.20 -42.79
N PRO A 17 7.42 11.88 -42.99
CA PRO A 17 6.55 11.17 -43.92
C PRO A 17 5.11 11.13 -43.40
N LYS A 18 4.15 11.39 -44.28
CA LYS A 18 2.71 11.23 -44.00
C LYS A 18 2.41 9.76 -43.69
N LEU A 19 1.98 9.47 -42.46
CA LEU A 19 1.39 8.18 -42.13
C LEU A 19 0.01 8.07 -42.80
N ASN A 20 -0.14 7.07 -43.67
CA ASN A 20 -1.40 6.71 -44.29
C ASN A 20 -2.10 5.71 -43.36
N VAL A 21 -3.15 6.14 -42.67
CA VAL A 21 -3.93 5.29 -41.75
C VAL A 21 -4.94 4.49 -42.59
N HIS A 22 -4.68 3.20 -42.78
CA HIS A 22 -5.69 2.28 -43.29
C HIS A 22 -6.64 1.88 -42.16
N HIS A 23 -7.91 2.28 -42.31
CA HIS A 23 -9.01 1.81 -41.46
C HIS A 23 -9.30 0.34 -41.77
N HIS A 24 -8.87 -0.57 -40.88
CA HIS A 24 -9.41 -1.92 -40.82
C HIS A 24 -10.71 -1.91 -40.02
N HIS A 25 -11.84 -2.05 -40.73
CA HIS A 25 -13.13 -2.39 -40.13
C HIS A 25 -13.07 -3.83 -39.60
N LEU A 26 -13.06 -3.99 -38.27
CA LEU A 26 -13.30 -5.27 -37.60
C LEU A 26 -14.80 -5.42 -37.34
N ASN A 27 -15.44 -6.33 -38.09
CA ASN A 27 -16.80 -6.79 -37.82
C ASN A 27 -16.78 -7.70 -36.58
N TYR A 28 -17.32 -7.20 -35.46
CA TYR A 28 -17.64 -8.03 -34.31
C TYR A 28 -19.00 -8.70 -34.51
N HIS A 29 -18.99 -10.01 -34.74
CA HIS A 29 -20.19 -10.83 -34.64
C HIS A 29 -20.58 -10.98 -33.16
N HIS A 30 -21.72 -10.40 -32.78
CA HIS A 30 -22.41 -10.69 -31.52
C HIS A 30 -22.83 -12.15 -31.49
N GLN A 31 -22.18 -12.95 -30.63
CA GLN A 31 -22.72 -14.23 -30.19
C GLN A 31 -23.22 -14.06 -28.75
N ASN A 32 -24.55 -14.13 -28.59
CA ASN A 32 -25.20 -14.16 -27.28
C ASN A 32 -24.94 -15.53 -26.63
N PRO A 33 -24.57 -15.58 -25.33
CA PRO A 33 -24.51 -16.85 -24.62
C PRO A 33 -25.93 -17.38 -24.33
N PRO A 34 -26.14 -18.70 -24.32
CA PRO A 34 -27.45 -19.29 -24.06
C PRO A 34 -27.85 -19.16 -22.58
N PHE A 35 -29.13 -18.80 -22.40
CA PHE A 35 -29.85 -18.77 -21.12
C PHE A 35 -29.83 -20.15 -20.44
N LEU A 36 -29.37 -20.21 -19.18
CA LEU A 36 -29.59 -21.33 -18.29
C LEU A 36 -30.87 -21.10 -17.47
N PRO A 37 -31.80 -22.08 -17.38
CA PRO A 37 -33.01 -21.91 -16.60
C PRO A 37 -32.74 -22.06 -15.10
N LEU A 38 -33.23 -21.08 -14.33
CA LEU A 38 -33.34 -21.11 -12.87
C LEU A 38 -34.24 -22.28 -12.45
N ARG A 39 -33.65 -23.30 -11.82
CA ARG A 39 -34.39 -24.37 -11.17
C ARG A 39 -34.69 -23.97 -9.74
N SER A 40 -35.92 -23.52 -9.50
CA SER A 40 -36.53 -23.49 -8.18
C SER A 40 -36.74 -24.93 -7.69
N GLN A 41 -36.20 -25.25 -6.52
CA GLN A 41 -36.71 -26.37 -5.74
C GLN A 41 -36.94 -25.91 -4.31
N SER A 42 -38.18 -25.52 -4.08
CA SER A 42 -38.86 -25.62 -2.80
C SER A 42 -38.88 -27.08 -2.36
N PHE A 43 -38.31 -27.38 -1.21
CA PHE A 43 -38.67 -28.56 -0.43
C PHE A 43 -39.14 -28.11 0.96
N PHE A 44 -40.45 -28.13 1.10
CA PHE A 44 -41.16 -28.23 2.36
C PHE A 44 -40.98 -29.66 2.88
N GLU A 45 -40.50 -29.82 4.11
CA GLU A 45 -40.81 -31.00 4.92
C GLU A 45 -41.04 -30.60 6.40
N PRO A 46 -41.86 -31.37 7.14
CA PRO A 46 -42.73 -30.88 8.21
C PRO A 46 -42.12 -30.97 9.63
N PRO A 47 -42.73 -30.30 10.64
CA PRO A 47 -42.18 -30.26 11.99
C PRO A 47 -42.44 -31.57 12.76
N ALA A 48 -41.38 -32.17 13.28
CA ALA A 48 -41.45 -33.31 14.18
C ALA A 48 -41.52 -32.88 15.65
N LYS A 49 -42.66 -33.20 16.26
CA LYS A 49 -42.90 -33.60 17.66
C LYS A 49 -42.53 -32.62 18.78
N LEU A 50 -43.58 -32.01 19.34
CA LEU A 50 -43.64 -31.53 20.72
C LEU A 50 -43.16 -32.63 21.70
N GLN A 51 -42.13 -32.33 22.47
CA GLN A 51 -41.85 -33.04 23.72
C GLN A 51 -42.37 -32.19 24.89
N HIS A 52 -43.18 -32.84 25.72
CA HIS A 52 -43.73 -32.33 26.97
C HIS A 52 -42.63 -31.80 27.89
N ARG A 53 -42.77 -30.55 28.34
CA ARG A 53 -42.00 -29.96 29.43
C ARG A 53 -42.84 -30.00 30.71
N PRO A 54 -42.37 -30.59 31.82
CA PRO A 54 -43.06 -30.48 33.08
C PRO A 54 -42.81 -29.11 33.73
N THR A 55 -43.90 -28.55 34.23
CA THR A 55 -44.00 -27.33 35.04
C THR A 55 -43.32 -27.55 36.39
N VAL A 56 -42.33 -26.72 36.74
CA VAL A 56 -41.85 -26.60 38.13
C VAL A 56 -41.73 -25.12 38.51
N ALA A 57 -42.59 -24.79 39.48
CA ALA A 57 -42.59 -23.76 40.51
C ALA A 57 -41.63 -22.56 40.47
N ASN A 58 -42.27 -21.40 40.63
CA ASN A 58 -41.80 -20.11 41.17
C ASN A 58 -40.58 -20.17 42.10
N ALA A 59 -39.55 -19.41 41.74
CA ALA A 59 -38.56 -18.89 42.67
C ALA A 59 -38.50 -17.36 42.53
N SER A 60 -38.60 -16.67 43.67
CA SER A 60 -38.62 -15.21 43.83
C SER A 60 -37.35 -14.53 43.28
N PRO A 61 -37.43 -13.27 42.80
CA PRO A 61 -36.26 -12.55 42.32
C PRO A 61 -35.41 -12.02 43.49
N SER A 62 -34.16 -12.47 43.55
CA SER A 62 -33.11 -11.84 44.37
C SER A 62 -32.73 -10.47 43.78
N PRO A 63 -32.36 -9.48 44.62
CA PRO A 63 -32.02 -8.14 44.14
C PRO A 63 -30.78 -8.20 43.24
N SER A 64 -30.94 -7.68 42.03
CA SER A 64 -29.89 -7.52 41.02
C SER A 64 -28.75 -6.66 41.53
N SER A 65 -27.55 -7.22 41.57
CA SER A 65 -26.31 -6.45 41.66
C SER A 65 -26.23 -5.44 40.51
N PRO A 66 -25.79 -4.19 40.75
CA PRO A 66 -25.60 -3.24 39.67
C PRO A 66 -24.53 -3.74 38.70
N PRO A 67 -24.67 -3.51 37.38
CA PRO A 67 -23.65 -3.91 36.42
C PRO A 67 -22.35 -3.14 36.71
N PRO A 68 -21.17 -3.80 36.66
CA PRO A 68 -19.91 -3.10 36.84
C PRO A 68 -19.74 -2.04 35.74
N SER A 69 -19.45 -0.81 36.17
CA SER A 69 -19.08 0.31 35.31
C SER A 69 -17.87 -0.08 34.45
N SER A 70 -18.10 -0.36 33.17
CA SER A 70 -17.15 -0.98 32.24
C SER A 70 -16.20 0.00 31.54
N SER A 71 -16.10 1.25 32.00
CA SER A 71 -15.32 2.28 31.30
C SER A 71 -13.86 2.42 31.77
N SER A 72 -13.50 1.90 32.95
CA SER A 72 -12.14 2.05 33.52
C SER A 72 -11.15 0.92 33.15
N SER A 73 -11.62 -0.19 32.57
CA SER A 73 -10.79 -1.36 32.24
C SER A 73 -10.14 -1.32 30.87
N SER A 74 -10.69 -0.57 29.89
CA SER A 74 -10.16 -0.54 28.52
C SER A 74 -8.87 0.29 28.42
N LEU A 75 -8.82 1.48 29.01
CA LEU A 75 -7.66 2.38 28.95
C LEU A 75 -6.42 1.83 29.69
N THR A 76 -6.62 1.13 30.80
CA THR A 76 -5.55 0.43 31.54
C THR A 76 -5.02 -0.78 30.77
N SER A 77 -5.84 -1.39 29.91
CA SER A 77 -5.44 -2.54 29.10
C SER A 77 -4.56 -2.20 27.90
N TRP A 78 -4.72 -1.03 27.27
CA TRP A 78 -3.95 -0.67 26.07
C TRP A 78 -2.57 -0.12 26.41
N THR A 79 -2.49 0.67 27.49
CA THR A 79 -1.21 1.20 28.01
C THR A 79 -0.29 0.09 28.49
N SER A 80 -0.82 -0.93 29.17
CA SER A 80 -0.05 -2.11 29.56
C SER A 80 0.42 -2.93 28.35
N ARG A 81 -0.43 -3.13 27.34
CA ARG A 81 -0.03 -3.80 26.07
C ARG A 81 1.09 -3.05 25.35
N LEU A 82 0.96 -1.73 25.22
CA LEU A 82 2.01 -0.87 24.65
C LEU A 82 3.32 -0.98 25.43
N ALA A 83 3.27 -0.88 26.75
CA ALA A 83 4.46 -0.97 27.61
C ALA A 83 5.14 -2.35 27.55
N SER A 84 4.36 -3.41 27.32
CA SER A 84 4.86 -4.77 27.22
C SER A 84 5.37 -5.17 25.83
N TYR A 85 5.16 -4.33 24.81
CA TYR A 85 5.49 -4.67 23.43
C TYR A 85 7.00 -4.87 23.24
N LYS A 86 7.36 -6.00 22.63
CA LYS A 86 8.73 -6.31 22.23
C LYS A 86 8.79 -6.49 20.71
N PRO A 87 9.63 -5.72 19.99
CA PRO A 87 9.85 -5.90 18.57
C PRO A 87 10.34 -7.30 18.23
N ASN A 88 9.89 -7.85 17.10
CA ASN A 88 10.38 -9.15 16.63
C ASN A 88 11.68 -8.94 15.83
N GLY A 89 12.83 -9.37 16.40
CA GLY A 89 14.14 -9.18 15.79
C GLY A 89 14.32 -9.86 14.41
N ARG A 90 13.77 -11.07 14.22
CA ARG A 90 13.80 -11.75 12.90
C ARG A 90 12.99 -10.96 11.87
N LEU A 91 11.81 -10.48 12.27
CA LEU A 91 10.96 -9.63 11.42
C LEU A 91 11.68 -8.32 11.04
N VAL A 92 12.39 -7.69 11.97
CA VAL A 92 13.19 -6.47 11.71
C VAL A 92 14.21 -6.73 10.60
N VAL A 93 15.01 -7.79 10.70
CA VAL A 93 16.05 -8.08 9.70
C VAL A 93 15.45 -8.37 8.32
N ILE A 94 14.44 -9.24 8.26
CA ILE A 94 13.82 -9.63 6.99
C ILE A 94 13.13 -8.44 6.33
N MET A 95 12.39 -7.64 7.10
CA MET A 95 11.68 -6.47 6.56
C MET A 95 12.64 -5.35 6.15
N PHE A 96 13.77 -5.19 6.84
CA PHE A 96 14.82 -4.27 6.41
C PHE A 96 15.38 -4.68 5.04
N ILE A 97 15.74 -5.96 4.88
CA ILE A 97 16.26 -6.48 3.60
C ILE A 97 15.21 -6.35 2.49
N ALA A 98 13.97 -6.77 2.76
CA ALA A 98 12.88 -6.68 1.78
C ALA A 98 12.63 -5.24 1.34
N GLY A 99 12.55 -4.30 2.29
CA GLY A 99 12.41 -2.87 2.01
C GLY A 99 13.60 -2.32 1.22
N ALA A 100 14.82 -2.63 1.63
CA ALA A 100 16.03 -2.12 0.97
C ALA A 100 16.20 -2.64 -0.46
N LEU A 101 15.73 -3.85 -0.74
CA LEU A 101 15.77 -4.42 -2.09
C LEU A 101 14.62 -3.95 -2.97
N LEU A 102 13.37 -3.94 -2.47
CA LEU A 102 12.19 -3.60 -3.28
C LEU A 102 11.97 -2.09 -3.43
N GLY A 103 12.29 -1.33 -2.40
CA GLY A 103 12.06 0.12 -2.33
C GLY A 103 12.64 0.91 -3.50
N PRO A 104 13.93 0.74 -3.84
CA PRO A 104 14.53 1.43 -4.98
C PRO A 104 13.82 1.16 -6.31
N PHE A 105 13.28 -0.04 -6.54
CA PHE A 105 12.53 -0.34 -7.77
C PHE A 105 11.15 0.35 -7.81
N LEU A 106 10.53 0.58 -6.66
CA LEU A 106 9.29 1.37 -6.58
C LEU A 106 9.58 2.85 -6.83
N ASP A 107 10.59 3.38 -6.14
CA ASP A 107 11.08 4.75 -6.27
C ASP A 107 11.53 5.07 -7.71
N ASN A 108 12.11 4.09 -8.40
CA ASN A 108 12.50 4.20 -9.79
C ASN A 108 11.38 4.70 -10.70
N TYR A 109 10.10 4.40 -10.41
CA TYR A 109 9.00 4.90 -11.25
C TYR A 109 8.94 6.43 -11.23
N HIS A 110 9.07 7.05 -10.06
CA HIS A 110 9.11 8.51 -9.97
C HIS A 110 10.38 9.09 -10.59
N GLY A 111 11.52 8.40 -10.49
CA GLY A 111 12.75 8.78 -11.18
C GLY A 111 12.69 8.64 -12.72
N GLN A 112 11.97 7.64 -13.24
CA GLN A 112 11.79 7.41 -14.68
C GLN A 112 10.80 8.40 -15.30
N PHE A 113 9.77 8.78 -14.55
CA PHE A 113 8.80 9.78 -14.97
C PHE A 113 9.25 11.21 -14.71
N ASP A 114 10.41 11.39 -14.08
CA ASP A 114 10.95 12.70 -13.71
C ASP A 114 10.01 13.45 -12.75
N THR A 115 9.19 12.70 -11.99
CA THR A 115 8.35 13.21 -10.90
C THR A 115 9.22 13.75 -9.78
N LEU A 116 10.36 13.10 -9.52
CA LEU A 116 11.38 13.58 -8.59
C LEU A 116 12.78 13.48 -9.18
N ARG A 117 13.69 14.32 -8.67
CA ARG A 117 15.09 14.39 -9.09
C ARG A 117 16.02 14.42 -7.88
N TYR A 118 16.94 13.47 -7.81
CA TYR A 118 17.96 13.41 -6.77
C TYR A 118 19.06 14.44 -6.99
N SER A 119 19.30 15.29 -5.99
CA SER A 119 20.41 16.26 -5.97
C SER A 119 21.65 15.70 -5.28
N LYS A 120 21.50 14.69 -4.41
CA LYS A 120 22.59 14.07 -3.66
C LYS A 120 22.60 12.55 -3.80
N GLY A 121 23.73 12.01 -4.22
CA GLY A 121 23.96 10.56 -4.22
C GLY A 121 23.18 9.78 -5.29
N ALA A 122 22.69 10.49 -6.31
CA ALA A 122 21.99 9.90 -7.45
C ALA A 122 22.89 8.90 -8.19
N PHE A 123 22.30 7.79 -8.61
CA PHE A 123 22.91 6.84 -9.51
C PHE A 123 21.87 6.31 -10.51
N GLU A 124 22.37 5.79 -11.62
CA GLU A 124 21.55 5.16 -12.65
C GLU A 124 22.19 3.84 -13.08
N LEU A 125 21.45 2.74 -12.93
CA LEU A 125 21.86 1.44 -13.46
C LEU A 125 21.28 1.28 -14.86
N GLN A 126 22.17 1.02 -15.82
CA GLN A 126 21.81 0.81 -17.21
C GLN A 126 22.20 -0.60 -17.66
N MET A 127 21.35 -1.21 -18.49
CA MET A 127 21.65 -2.48 -19.16
C MET A 127 21.31 -2.34 -20.64
N GLN A 128 22.29 -2.61 -21.50
CA GLN A 128 22.14 -2.50 -22.96
C GLN A 128 21.62 -1.11 -23.41
N GLY A 129 22.05 -0.04 -22.73
CA GLY A 129 21.63 1.33 -23.02
C GLY A 129 20.24 1.71 -22.49
N MET A 130 19.54 0.81 -21.81
CA MET A 130 18.24 1.08 -21.17
C MET A 130 18.42 1.36 -19.67
N SER A 131 17.78 2.42 -19.19
CA SER A 131 17.74 2.78 -17.77
C SER A 131 16.84 1.82 -16.99
N ILE A 132 17.42 0.99 -16.12
CA ILE A 132 16.67 0.02 -15.30
C ILE A 132 16.31 0.60 -13.94
N LEU A 133 17.23 1.32 -13.30
CA LEU A 133 17.06 1.83 -11.95
C LEU A 133 17.71 3.22 -11.82
N LYS A 134 16.90 4.24 -11.56
CA LYS A 134 17.30 5.58 -11.13
C LYS A 134 16.93 5.76 -9.67
N SER A 135 17.92 5.97 -8.81
CA SER A 135 17.68 6.19 -7.37
C SER A 135 18.89 6.89 -6.73
N ALA A 136 18.98 6.92 -5.40
CA ALA A 136 20.16 7.39 -4.68
C ALA A 136 20.67 6.37 -3.65
N TYR A 137 21.98 6.38 -3.35
CA TYR A 137 22.60 5.31 -2.55
C TYR A 137 22.03 5.16 -1.13
N TRP A 138 21.38 6.21 -0.60
CA TRP A 138 20.75 6.23 0.71
C TRP A 138 19.29 5.77 0.70
N VAL A 139 18.67 5.65 -0.48
CA VAL A 139 17.27 5.24 -0.65
C VAL A 139 17.04 3.79 -0.19
N PRO A 140 17.88 2.79 -0.53
CA PRO A 140 17.73 1.44 0.03
C PRO A 140 17.67 1.43 1.56
N PHE A 141 18.51 2.23 2.23
CA PHE A 141 18.52 2.31 3.68
C PHE A 141 17.19 2.86 4.23
N LEU A 142 16.69 3.96 3.66
CA LEU A 142 15.41 4.55 4.08
C LEU A 142 14.23 3.60 3.87
N PHE A 143 14.15 2.92 2.72
CA PHE A 143 13.09 1.95 2.48
C PHE A 143 13.21 0.71 3.37
N GLY A 144 14.43 0.29 3.71
CA GLY A 144 14.66 -0.75 4.72
C GLY A 144 14.10 -0.34 6.09
N VAL A 145 14.40 0.88 6.54
CA VAL A 145 13.84 1.43 7.79
C VAL A 145 12.32 1.55 7.72
N ALA A 146 11.75 2.00 6.59
CA ALA A 146 10.30 2.09 6.40
C ALA A 146 9.63 0.70 6.50
N GLY A 147 10.23 -0.33 5.88
CA GLY A 147 9.75 -1.72 5.99
C GLY A 147 9.71 -2.20 7.43
N VAL A 148 10.75 -1.89 8.22
CA VAL A 148 10.80 -2.19 9.65
C VAL A 148 9.70 -1.43 10.40
N LEU A 149 9.64 -0.10 10.27
CA LEU A 149 8.68 0.71 11.02
C LEU A 149 7.23 0.29 10.74
N ILE A 150 6.87 0.10 9.47
CA ILE A 150 5.50 -0.29 9.10
C ILE A 150 5.18 -1.69 9.65
N SER A 151 6.08 -2.67 9.49
CA SER A 151 5.82 -4.03 10.00
C SER A 151 5.72 -4.10 11.53
N GLN A 152 6.54 -3.35 12.27
CA GLN A 152 6.45 -3.30 13.72
C GLN A 152 5.19 -2.55 14.18
N LEU A 153 4.78 -1.47 13.51
CA LEU A 153 3.52 -0.78 13.81
C LEU A 153 2.32 -1.69 13.59
N TYR A 154 2.33 -2.49 12.53
CA TYR A 154 1.31 -3.51 12.27
C TYR A 154 1.25 -4.55 13.39
N ASP A 155 2.39 -5.14 13.75
CA ASP A 155 2.47 -6.13 14.81
C ASP A 155 2.06 -5.56 16.17
N LEU A 156 2.47 -4.32 16.48
CA LEU A 156 2.07 -3.60 17.69
C LEU A 156 0.57 -3.35 17.72
N PHE A 157 0.00 -2.72 16.69
CA PHE A 157 -1.41 -2.35 16.69
C PHE A 157 -2.32 -3.56 16.56
N ASP A 158 -1.87 -4.65 15.93
CA ASP A 158 -2.61 -5.91 15.98
C ASP A 158 -2.77 -6.43 17.41
N LYS A 159 -1.72 -6.32 18.25
CA LYS A 159 -1.78 -6.72 19.67
C LYS A 159 -2.54 -5.72 20.53
N VAL A 160 -2.40 -4.43 20.29
CA VAL A 160 -3.05 -3.38 21.09
C VAL A 160 -4.55 -3.29 20.79
N LEU A 161 -4.95 -3.41 19.53
CA LEU A 161 -6.33 -3.23 19.07
C LEU A 161 -7.09 -4.55 18.88
N ASP A 162 -6.51 -5.68 19.30
CA ASP A 162 -7.11 -7.01 19.19
C ASP A 162 -7.64 -7.34 17.79
N THR A 163 -6.84 -7.05 16.75
CA THR A 163 -7.22 -7.35 15.36
C THR A 163 -7.64 -8.82 15.20
N GLU A 164 -8.70 -9.10 14.44
CA GLU A 164 -9.14 -10.48 14.19
C GLU A 164 -8.04 -11.34 13.54
N MET A 165 -7.91 -12.59 13.99
CA MET A 165 -6.85 -13.49 13.53
C MET A 165 -6.89 -13.76 12.01
N THR A 166 -8.09 -13.82 11.43
CA THR A 166 -8.28 -13.96 9.97
C THR A 166 -7.66 -12.81 9.19
N LYS A 167 -7.60 -11.60 9.77
CA LYS A 167 -6.95 -10.42 9.16
C LYS A 167 -5.45 -10.38 9.41
N ARG A 168 -4.96 -11.00 10.50
CA ARG A 168 -3.53 -11.12 10.80
C ARG A 168 -2.80 -12.19 9.98
N LYS A 169 -3.55 -13.06 9.28
CA LYS A 169 -3.00 -14.15 8.45
C LYS A 169 -3.36 -13.96 6.96
N PRO A 170 -2.82 -12.92 6.30
CA PRO A 170 -3.05 -12.73 4.86
C PRO A 170 -2.44 -13.90 4.08
N THR A 171 -3.13 -14.35 3.04
CA THR A 171 -2.60 -15.39 2.14
C THR A 171 -1.44 -14.82 1.31
N PRO A 172 -0.47 -15.65 0.86
CA PRO A 172 0.61 -15.19 -0.01
C PRO A 172 0.11 -14.45 -1.27
N TRP A 173 -1.01 -14.89 -1.84
CA TRP A 173 -1.63 -14.21 -2.98
C TRP A 173 -2.19 -12.84 -2.63
N LYS A 174 -2.80 -12.69 -1.46
CA LYS A 174 -3.28 -11.38 -0.99
C LYS A 174 -2.11 -10.41 -0.79
N ILE A 175 -0.99 -10.89 -0.27
CA ILE A 175 0.25 -10.12 -0.11
C ILE A 175 0.77 -9.69 -1.49
N LEU A 176 0.91 -10.64 -2.43
CA LEU A 176 1.39 -10.36 -3.78
C LEU A 176 0.51 -9.31 -4.48
N TYR A 177 -0.81 -9.50 -4.49
CA TYR A 177 -1.72 -8.53 -5.09
C TYR A 177 -1.69 -7.17 -4.40
N GLY A 178 -1.52 -7.12 -3.08
CA GLY A 178 -1.36 -5.87 -2.34
C GLY A 178 -0.10 -5.10 -2.75
N ILE A 179 1.04 -5.81 -2.84
CA ILE A 179 2.31 -5.24 -3.32
C ILE A 179 2.18 -4.78 -4.77
N SER A 180 1.56 -5.58 -5.64
CA SER A 180 1.33 -5.21 -7.04
C SER A 180 0.42 -3.99 -7.19
N ALA A 181 -0.65 -3.89 -6.40
CA ALA A 181 -1.55 -2.73 -6.41
C ALA A 181 -0.83 -1.47 -5.94
N PHE A 182 0.00 -1.57 -4.90
CA PHE A 182 0.83 -0.47 -4.44
C PHE A 182 1.85 -0.03 -5.52
N ALA A 183 2.56 -0.97 -6.14
CA ALA A 183 3.49 -0.68 -7.23
C ALA A 183 2.79 -0.02 -8.42
N ALA A 184 1.60 -0.51 -8.79
CA ALA A 184 0.79 0.08 -9.85
C ALA A 184 0.34 1.51 -9.52
N GLN A 185 -0.06 1.78 -8.28
CA GLN A 185 -0.40 3.13 -7.84
C GLN A 185 0.82 4.06 -7.86
N TYR A 186 1.99 3.57 -7.45
CA TYR A 186 3.26 4.30 -7.51
C TYR A 186 3.61 4.67 -8.97
N TYR A 187 3.55 3.69 -9.88
CA TYR A 187 3.73 3.91 -11.32
C TYR A 187 2.73 4.93 -11.88
N LEU A 188 1.44 4.73 -11.61
CA LEU A 188 0.38 5.58 -12.13
C LEU A 188 0.52 7.01 -11.65
N SER A 189 0.89 7.22 -10.39
CA SER A 189 1.08 8.58 -9.84
C SER A 189 2.13 9.37 -10.61
N GLY A 190 3.32 8.80 -10.85
CA GLY A 190 4.36 9.48 -11.62
C GLY A 190 3.98 9.64 -13.10
N TYR A 191 3.26 8.67 -13.68
CA TYR A 191 2.77 8.78 -15.05
C TYR A 191 1.76 9.93 -15.22
N LEU A 192 0.78 10.05 -14.32
CA LEU A 192 -0.22 11.12 -14.37
C LEU A 192 0.41 12.49 -14.18
N ASP A 193 1.34 12.60 -13.24
CA ASP A 193 2.11 13.83 -12.99
C ASP A 193 2.92 14.26 -14.23
N LYS A 194 3.65 13.31 -14.85
CA LYS A 194 4.39 13.56 -16.09
C LYS A 194 3.49 14.01 -17.25
N MET A 195 2.28 13.49 -17.32
CA MET A 195 1.31 13.87 -18.35
C MET A 195 0.68 15.25 -18.09
N GLY A 196 1.01 15.92 -16.98
CA GLY A 196 0.47 17.22 -16.62
C GLY A 196 -1.02 17.15 -16.32
N ILE A 197 -1.50 16.03 -15.78
CA ILE A 197 -2.90 15.88 -15.36
C ILE A 197 -3.13 16.76 -14.13
N ASP A 198 -4.27 17.46 -14.10
CA ASP A 198 -4.60 18.36 -13.00
C ASP A 198 -4.57 17.66 -11.63
N THR A 199 -3.92 18.30 -10.65
CA THR A 199 -3.72 17.76 -9.29
C THR A 199 -5.02 17.22 -8.64
N PRO A 200 -6.20 17.88 -8.73
CA PRO A 200 -7.43 17.33 -8.18
C PRO A 200 -7.84 15.98 -8.78
N VAL A 201 -7.57 15.76 -10.07
CA VAL A 201 -7.83 14.48 -10.74
C VAL A 201 -6.86 13.42 -10.22
N ILE A 202 -5.58 13.75 -10.07
CA ILE A 202 -4.58 12.85 -9.49
C ILE A 202 -5.00 12.45 -8.06
N HIS A 203 -5.38 13.41 -7.22
CA HIS A 203 -5.90 13.12 -5.88
C HIS A 203 -7.08 12.16 -5.90
N LEU A 204 -8.10 12.44 -6.71
CA LEU A 204 -9.30 11.59 -6.76
C LEU A 204 -8.95 10.17 -7.20
N THR A 205 -8.12 10.03 -8.25
CA THR A 205 -7.68 8.74 -8.75
C THR A 205 -6.91 7.96 -7.70
N LEU A 206 -5.89 8.56 -7.07
CA LEU A 206 -5.07 7.88 -6.07
C LEU A 206 -5.84 7.63 -4.77
N ALA A 207 -6.74 8.52 -4.36
CA ALA A 207 -7.59 8.30 -3.19
C ALA A 207 -8.52 7.09 -3.36
N VAL A 208 -9.19 6.98 -4.52
CA VAL A 208 -10.07 5.85 -4.82
C VAL A 208 -9.28 4.54 -4.80
N LEU A 209 -8.11 4.50 -5.46
CA LEU A 209 -7.25 3.32 -5.46
C LEU A 209 -6.76 2.96 -4.06
N ALA A 210 -6.34 3.94 -3.27
CA ALA A 210 -5.85 3.74 -1.92
C ALA A 210 -6.94 3.22 -0.97
N LEU A 211 -8.14 3.80 -1.01
CA LEU A 211 -9.25 3.42 -0.14
C LEU A 211 -9.85 2.06 -0.51
N VAL A 212 -10.07 1.80 -1.81
CA VAL A 212 -10.54 0.50 -2.30
C VAL A 212 -9.49 -0.58 -2.03
N GLY A 213 -8.23 -0.28 -2.34
CA GLY A 213 -7.10 -1.17 -2.07
C GLY A 213 -7.00 -1.51 -0.59
N PHE A 214 -7.05 -0.52 0.29
CA PHE A 214 -7.06 -0.75 1.74
C PHE A 214 -8.21 -1.65 2.19
N ARG A 215 -9.44 -1.35 1.73
CA ARG A 215 -10.63 -2.14 2.09
C ARG A 215 -10.54 -3.59 1.63
N TYR A 216 -9.92 -3.85 0.48
CA TYR A 216 -9.76 -5.18 -0.09
C TYR A 216 -8.59 -5.95 0.54
N PHE A 217 -7.41 -5.33 0.64
CA PHE A 217 -6.20 -5.98 1.09
C PHE A 217 -6.11 -6.15 2.61
N ASP A 218 -6.72 -5.26 3.39
CA ASP A 218 -6.56 -5.25 4.85
C ASP A 218 -7.89 -5.08 5.59
N GLY A 219 -8.48 -3.87 5.55
CA GLY A 219 -9.75 -3.57 6.21
C GLY A 219 -9.74 -3.77 7.73
N SER A 220 -8.58 -3.81 8.39
CA SER A 220 -8.46 -3.82 9.86
C SER A 220 -8.26 -2.41 10.44
N ILE A 221 -8.67 -2.18 11.69
CA ILE A 221 -8.43 -0.89 12.36
C ILE A 221 -6.93 -0.67 12.56
N ALA A 222 -6.17 -1.70 12.94
CA ALA A 222 -4.72 -1.63 13.04
C ALA A 222 -4.08 -1.20 11.71
N GLY A 223 -4.51 -1.81 10.61
CA GLY A 223 -4.03 -1.42 9.29
C GLY A 223 -4.41 0.01 8.92
N PHE A 224 -5.62 0.46 9.26
CA PHE A 224 -6.06 1.84 9.00
C PHE A 224 -5.20 2.86 9.75
N VAL A 225 -4.98 2.63 11.06
CA VAL A 225 -4.16 3.49 11.91
C VAL A 225 -2.72 3.55 11.39
N THR A 226 -2.12 2.41 11.04
CA THR A 226 -0.77 2.40 10.46
C THR A 226 -0.72 3.10 9.10
N SER A 227 -1.71 2.90 8.23
CA SER A 227 -1.77 3.54 6.91
C SER A 227 -1.93 5.06 7.01
N LEU A 228 -2.65 5.54 8.03
CA LEU A 228 -2.72 6.96 8.32
C LEU A 228 -1.37 7.49 8.85
N ALA A 229 -0.71 6.72 9.72
CA ALA A 229 0.62 7.08 10.21
C ALA A 229 1.66 7.15 9.08
N THR A 230 1.60 6.27 8.07
CA THR A 230 2.47 6.35 6.89
C THR A 230 2.10 7.52 5.99
N ALA A 231 0.80 7.76 5.76
CA ALA A 231 0.30 8.87 4.94
C ALA A 231 0.69 10.26 5.48
N VAL A 232 0.97 10.37 6.79
CA VAL A 232 1.47 11.61 7.42
C VAL A 232 3.00 11.57 7.58
N GLY A 233 3.53 10.48 8.14
CA GLY A 233 4.95 10.36 8.48
C GLY A 233 5.87 10.31 7.27
N GLY A 234 5.45 9.62 6.19
CA GLY A 234 6.19 9.56 4.94
C GLY A 234 6.42 10.96 4.35
N PRO A 235 5.35 11.71 4.03
CA PRO A 235 5.48 13.06 3.50
C PRO A 235 6.21 14.02 4.44
N ALA A 236 6.07 13.87 5.77
CA ALA A 236 6.85 14.66 6.73
C ALA A 236 8.36 14.38 6.63
N ILE A 237 8.77 13.12 6.45
CA ILE A 237 10.17 12.75 6.21
C ILE A 237 10.64 13.32 4.85
N GLU A 238 9.83 13.24 3.81
CA GLU A 238 10.15 13.81 2.50
C GLU A 238 10.38 15.33 2.58
N ILE A 239 9.47 16.06 3.24
CA ILE A 239 9.60 17.50 3.48
C ILE A 239 10.92 17.80 4.21
N ALA A 240 11.31 16.99 5.20
CA ALA A 240 12.59 17.16 5.88
C ALA A 240 13.80 16.88 4.96
N LEU A 241 13.75 15.82 4.16
CA LEU A 241 14.81 15.48 3.21
C LEU A 241 14.99 16.56 2.13
N ILE A 242 13.90 17.18 1.68
CA ILE A 242 13.91 18.23 0.67
C ILE A 242 14.38 19.55 1.28
N ASN A 243 13.77 19.99 2.39
CA ASN A 243 13.99 21.35 2.91
C ASN A 243 15.21 21.45 3.85
N LEU A 244 15.56 20.39 4.57
CA LEU A 244 16.70 20.39 5.51
C LEU A 244 17.94 19.76 4.88
N ALA A 245 17.78 18.60 4.23
CA ALA A 245 18.91 17.87 3.66
C ALA A 245 19.18 18.24 2.20
N GLN A 246 18.26 18.92 1.51
CA GLN A 246 18.35 19.22 0.07
C GLN A 246 18.76 17.98 -0.73
N ALA A 247 18.14 16.84 -0.42
CA ALA A 247 18.55 15.53 -0.92
C ALA A 247 17.96 15.21 -2.30
N TYR A 248 16.77 15.73 -2.59
CA TYR A 248 16.08 15.66 -3.88
C TYR A 248 15.01 16.77 -3.97
N SER A 249 14.30 16.85 -5.09
CA SER A 249 13.16 17.74 -5.31
C SER A 249 12.10 17.08 -6.18
N TYR A 250 10.82 17.35 -5.92
CA TYR A 250 9.75 17.08 -6.87
C TYR A 250 9.76 18.08 -8.03
N THR A 251 9.31 17.64 -9.19
CA THR A 251 9.23 18.50 -10.39
C THR A 251 8.03 19.44 -10.33
N ASN A 252 6.89 18.98 -9.81
CA ASN A 252 5.62 19.72 -9.80
C ASN A 252 5.09 20.01 -8.39
N ALA A 253 5.97 20.07 -7.39
CA ALA A 253 5.63 20.29 -5.99
C ALA A 253 4.64 21.45 -5.78
N ASP A 254 3.60 21.21 -4.98
CA ASP A 254 2.54 22.18 -4.70
C ASP A 254 2.36 22.48 -3.20
N ILE A 255 2.93 21.67 -2.30
CA ILE A 255 2.89 21.89 -0.85
C ILE A 255 4.24 21.56 -0.19
N TRP A 256 4.90 22.57 0.39
CA TRP A 256 6.15 22.43 1.16
C TRP A 256 7.28 21.62 0.47
N GLY A 257 7.32 21.66 -0.86
CA GLY A 257 8.34 20.97 -1.66
C GLY A 257 7.98 19.54 -2.09
N VAL A 258 6.82 19.03 -1.68
CA VAL A 258 6.27 17.74 -2.14
C VAL A 258 5.02 17.92 -2.98
N ASP A 259 4.66 16.88 -3.73
CA ASP A 259 3.35 16.79 -4.37
C ASP A 259 2.26 16.43 -3.36
N SER A 260 1.21 17.23 -3.25
CA SER A 260 0.15 17.08 -2.24
C SER A 260 -0.61 15.76 -2.34
N TRP A 261 -0.56 15.07 -3.48
CA TRP A 261 -1.19 13.77 -3.69
C TRP A 261 -0.38 12.59 -3.13
N ILE A 262 0.89 12.79 -2.74
CA ILE A 262 1.76 11.72 -2.21
C ILE A 262 1.21 10.99 -0.97
N PRO A 263 0.41 11.59 -0.06
CA PRO A 263 -0.18 10.87 1.07
C PRO A 263 -0.99 9.64 0.66
N TRP A 264 -1.66 9.66 -0.50
CA TRP A 264 -2.43 8.51 -0.99
C TRP A 264 -1.54 7.33 -1.39
N VAL A 265 -0.34 7.61 -1.90
CA VAL A 265 0.69 6.60 -2.19
C VAL A 265 1.16 5.94 -0.90
N TYR A 266 1.52 6.73 0.11
CA TYR A 266 1.90 6.22 1.42
C TYR A 266 0.78 5.47 2.15
N PHE A 267 -0.47 5.91 2.00
CA PHE A 267 -1.61 5.24 2.60
C PHE A 267 -1.75 3.81 2.06
N LEU A 268 -1.68 3.60 0.74
CA LEU A 268 -1.73 2.25 0.16
C LEU A 268 -0.45 1.44 0.41
N GLY A 269 0.68 2.10 0.62
CA GLY A 269 1.90 1.45 1.09
C GLY A 269 1.73 0.75 2.44
N GLY A 270 0.87 1.29 3.32
CA GLY A 270 0.49 0.69 4.61
C GLY A 270 0.07 -0.77 4.51
N PRO A 271 -1.08 -1.11 3.86
CA PRO A 271 -1.55 -2.49 3.74
C PRO A 271 -0.64 -3.37 2.88
N ALA A 272 0.12 -2.82 1.92
CA ALA A 272 1.05 -3.62 1.12
C ALA A 272 2.24 -4.13 1.98
N VAL A 273 2.92 -3.21 2.67
CA VAL A 273 4.10 -3.53 3.50
C VAL A 273 3.67 -4.20 4.81
N GLY A 274 2.56 -3.76 5.40
CA GLY A 274 2.02 -4.32 6.64
C GLY A 274 1.58 -5.77 6.51
N ASN A 275 0.88 -6.13 5.42
CA ASN A 275 0.49 -7.51 5.19
C ASN A 275 1.68 -8.41 4.82
N LEU A 276 2.72 -7.87 4.16
CA LEU A 276 3.98 -8.58 4.00
C LEU A 276 4.61 -8.89 5.38
N GLY A 277 4.64 -7.89 6.27
CA GLY A 277 5.11 -8.06 7.64
C GLY A 277 4.32 -9.13 8.41
N ARG A 278 2.99 -9.11 8.33
CA ARG A 278 2.11 -10.16 8.89
C ARG A 278 2.45 -11.54 8.31
N GLY A 279 2.61 -11.64 6.99
CA GLY A 279 2.97 -12.90 6.32
C GLY A 279 4.28 -13.48 6.85
N ILE A 280 5.33 -12.66 6.91
CA ILE A 280 6.65 -13.06 7.42
C ILE A 280 6.58 -13.43 8.90
N ALA A 281 5.88 -12.64 9.72
CA ALA A 281 5.73 -12.93 11.14
C ALA A 281 5.06 -14.30 11.37
N ASN A 282 4.01 -14.62 10.61
CA ASN A 282 3.35 -15.93 10.70
C ASN A 282 4.25 -17.09 10.28
N SER A 283 5.13 -16.90 9.30
CA SER A 283 6.10 -17.93 8.88
C SER A 283 7.20 -18.13 9.92
N VAL A 284 7.74 -17.03 10.46
CA VAL A 284 8.80 -17.06 11.48
C VAL A 284 8.32 -17.74 12.76
N LEU A 285 7.10 -17.42 13.22
CA LEU A 285 6.53 -18.04 14.42
C LEU A 285 6.31 -19.55 14.24
N LYS A 286 5.95 -19.99 13.04
CA LYS A 286 5.79 -21.41 12.74
C LYS A 286 7.11 -22.17 12.89
N ASP A 287 8.22 -21.60 12.42
CA ASP A 287 9.54 -22.23 12.58
C ASP A 287 9.92 -22.43 14.05
N ASP A 288 9.53 -21.50 14.93
CA ASP A 288 9.85 -21.58 16.36
C ASP A 288 9.02 -22.68 17.06
N ASP A 289 7.76 -22.87 16.66
CA ASP A 289 6.90 -23.95 17.17
C ASP A 289 7.37 -25.34 16.70
N ASP A 290 7.86 -25.45 15.46
CA ASP A 290 8.37 -26.71 14.89
C ASP A 290 9.77 -27.09 15.45
N ALA A 291 10.45 -26.16 16.12
CA ALA A 291 11.79 -26.35 16.69
C ALA A 291 11.82 -26.70 18.20
N MET A 292 10.67 -26.71 18.88
CA MET A 292 10.51 -27.08 20.30
C MET A 292 9.99 -28.51 20.46
#